data_AF-A0A162CU83-F1
#
_entry.id   AF-A0A162CU83-F1
#
_cell.length_a   1.000
_cell.length_b   1.000
_cell.length_c   1.000
_cell.angle_alpha   90.00
_cell.angle_beta   90.00
_cell.angle_gamma   90.00
#
_symmetry.space_group_name_H-M   'P 1'
#
loop_
_entity.id
_entity.type
_entity.pdbx_description
1 polymer ?
#
loop_
_entity_poly.entity_id
_entity_poly.type
_entity_poly.pdbx_seq_one_letter_code
_entity_poly.pdbx_strand_id
1 'polypeptide(L)'
;MSLTIQHKMGLLMDLLHHQLEEQFLTNDEKQQLERLLSTLSNEPLLNEHAKLLLQDMYEQQFNQTESFTNQQIQSWIEFIEEESFS
;
A
#
# COMPACT_ATOMS: atom_id res chain seq x y z
N MET A 1 21.93 -3.74 -5.61
CA MET A 1 21.46 -2.59 -4.81
C MET A 1 20.21 -3.05 -4.08
N SER A 2 20.19 -3.01 -2.76
CA SER A 2 19.02 -3.44 -1.99
C SER A 2 17.92 -2.40 -2.15
N LEU A 3 16.75 -2.82 -2.60
CA LEU A 3 15.57 -1.97 -2.68
C LEU A 3 15.27 -1.45 -1.26
N THR A 4 15.44 -0.15 -1.03
CA THR A 4 15.19 0.45 0.29
C THR A 4 13.69 0.46 0.57
N ILE A 5 13.31 0.51 1.84
CA ILE A 5 11.91 0.57 2.28
C ILE A 5 11.18 1.75 1.63
N GLN A 6 11.86 2.88 1.48
CA GLN A 6 11.34 4.06 0.76
C GLN A 6 10.98 3.75 -0.70
N HIS A 7 11.77 2.94 -1.41
CA HIS A 7 11.40 2.52 -2.78
C HIS A 7 10.17 1.61 -2.77
N LYS A 8 10.03 0.71 -1.79
CA LYS A 8 8.85 -0.15 -1.66
C LYS A 8 7.59 0.66 -1.32
N MET A 9 7.71 1.65 -0.46
CA MET A 9 6.62 2.59 -0.16
C MET A 9 6.25 3.46 -1.36
N GLY A 10 7.24 3.92 -2.13
CA GLY A 10 6.98 4.67 -3.37
C GLY A 10 6.21 3.83 -4.39
N LEU A 11 6.59 2.56 -4.58
CA LEU A 11 5.84 1.64 -5.44
C LEU A 11 4.42 1.36 -4.94
N LEU A 12 4.23 1.30 -3.61
CA LEU A 12 2.91 1.17 -3.01
C LEU A 12 2.06 2.42 -3.31
N MET A 13 2.62 3.63 -3.14
CA MET A 13 1.93 4.87 -3.50
C MET A 13 1.58 4.91 -4.99
N ASP A 14 2.52 4.54 -5.88
CA ASP A 14 2.27 4.53 -7.33
C ASP A 14 1.08 3.63 -7.69
N LEU A 15 1.00 2.43 -7.09
CA LEU A 15 -0.13 1.53 -7.29
C LEU A 15 -1.45 2.11 -6.74
N LEU A 16 -1.40 2.73 -5.57
CA LEU A 16 -2.57 3.38 -4.96
C LEU A 16 -3.05 4.56 -5.81
N HIS A 17 -2.14 5.39 -6.31
CA HIS A 17 -2.45 6.48 -7.23
C HIS A 17 -3.03 5.96 -8.54
N HIS A 18 -2.45 4.90 -9.11
CA HIS A 18 -2.97 4.31 -10.33
C HIS A 18 -4.39 3.80 -10.14
N GLN A 19 -4.67 3.13 -9.01
CA GLN A 19 -6.02 2.71 -8.67
C GLN A 19 -6.96 3.89 -8.45
N LEU A 20 -6.49 5.00 -7.86
CA LEU A 20 -7.29 6.20 -7.66
C LEU A 20 -7.72 6.82 -9.00
N GLU A 21 -6.81 6.85 -9.97
CA GLU A 21 -7.03 7.43 -11.31
C GLU A 21 -7.89 6.53 -12.19
N GLU A 22 -7.54 5.24 -12.30
CA GLU A 22 -8.21 4.29 -13.19
C GLU A 22 -9.46 3.66 -12.54
N GLN A 23 -9.60 3.73 -11.21
CA GLN A 23 -10.64 3.07 -10.41
C GLN A 23 -10.69 1.54 -10.52
N PHE A 24 -9.64 0.94 -11.08
CA PHE A 24 -9.41 -0.49 -11.04
C PHE A 24 -7.92 -0.79 -10.94
N LEU A 25 -7.60 -1.96 -10.39
CA LEU A 25 -6.30 -2.58 -10.51
C LEU A 25 -6.42 -3.81 -11.41
N THR A 26 -5.46 -4.01 -12.29
CA THR A 26 -5.30 -5.26 -13.02
C THR A 26 -4.92 -6.40 -12.07
N ASN A 27 -5.12 -7.65 -12.50
CA ASN A 27 -4.74 -8.81 -11.69
C ASN A 27 -3.24 -8.82 -11.35
N ASP A 28 -2.39 -8.37 -12.27
CA ASP A 28 -0.94 -8.26 -12.02
C ASP A 28 -0.65 -7.23 -10.93
N GLU A 29 -1.32 -6.08 -10.96
CA GLU A 29 -1.14 -5.03 -9.96
C GLU A 29 -1.70 -5.42 -8.60
N LYS A 30 -2.82 -6.14 -8.54
CA LYS A 30 -3.32 -6.73 -7.30
C LYS A 30 -2.30 -7.69 -6.68
N GLN A 31 -1.66 -8.53 -7.50
CA GLN A 31 -0.59 -9.42 -7.05
C GLN A 31 0.67 -8.65 -6.61
N GLN A 32 1.02 -7.57 -7.30
CA GLN A 32 2.13 -6.71 -6.90
C GLN A 32 1.84 -6.02 -5.56
N LEU A 33 0.62 -5.52 -5.37
CA LEU A 33 0.16 -4.91 -4.14
C LEU A 33 0.26 -5.90 -2.98
N GLU A 34 -0.30 -7.11 -3.12
CA GLU A 34 -0.21 -8.16 -2.09
C GLU A 34 1.24 -8.47 -1.69
N ARG A 35 2.14 -8.58 -2.68
CA ARG A 35 3.57 -8.81 -2.43
C ARG A 35 4.22 -7.64 -1.70
N LEU A 36 3.88 -6.40 -2.08
CA LEU A 36 4.40 -5.19 -1.44
C LEU A 36 3.90 -5.09 0.01
N LEU A 37 2.60 -5.29 0.26
CA LEU A 37 2.00 -5.29 1.60
C LEU A 37 2.62 -6.38 2.49
N SER A 38 2.78 -7.59 1.96
CA SER A 38 3.42 -8.71 2.68
C SER A 38 4.89 -8.43 2.97
N THR A 39 5.61 -7.79 2.03
CA THR A 39 7.01 -7.45 2.23
C THR A 39 7.16 -6.32 3.26
N LEU A 40 6.39 -5.24 3.13
CA LEU A 40 6.46 -4.06 3.98
C LEU A 40 6.00 -4.35 5.42
N SER A 41 4.99 -5.21 5.61
CA SER A 41 4.55 -5.61 6.96
C SER A 41 5.63 -6.36 7.74
N ASN A 42 6.53 -7.07 7.04
CA ASN A 42 7.67 -7.78 7.63
C ASN A 42 8.93 -6.90 7.79
N GLU A 43 8.91 -5.63 7.37
CA GLU A 43 10.06 -4.75 7.52
C GLU A 43 10.22 -4.27 8.97
N PRO A 44 11.37 -4.55 9.63
CA PRO A 44 11.57 -4.19 11.03
C PRO A 44 11.73 -2.69 11.27
N LEU A 45 12.15 -1.94 10.24
CA LEU A 45 12.36 -0.49 10.29
C LEU A 45 11.07 0.30 10.04
N LEU A 46 9.96 -0.37 9.76
CA LEU A 46 8.66 0.25 9.54
C LEU A 46 7.97 0.52 10.88
N ASN A 47 7.41 1.72 11.05
CA ASN A 47 6.72 2.13 12.27
C ASN A 47 5.48 1.24 12.55
N GLU A 48 5.11 1.08 13.82
CA GLU A 48 3.98 0.22 14.20
C GLU A 48 2.65 0.70 13.60
N HIS A 49 2.42 2.01 13.49
CA HIS A 49 1.22 2.51 12.83
C HIS A 49 1.19 2.18 11.33
N ALA A 50 2.31 2.32 10.62
CA ALA A 50 2.40 1.94 9.22
C ALA A 50 2.18 0.43 9.03
N LYS A 51 2.65 -0.41 9.97
CA LYS A 51 2.35 -1.86 9.95
C LYS A 51 0.87 -2.15 10.12
N LEU A 52 0.20 -1.46 11.04
CA LEU A 52 -1.25 -1.60 11.25
C LEU A 52 -2.04 -1.19 10.00
N LEU A 53 -1.64 -0.09 9.35
CA LEU A 53 -2.25 0.36 8.09
C LEU A 53 -2.07 -0.67 6.97
N LEU A 54 -0.86 -1.18 6.78
CA LEU A 54 -0.58 -2.21 5.76
C LEU A 54 -1.34 -3.51 6.03
N GLN A 55 -1.53 -3.86 7.30
CA GLN A 55 -2.32 -5.01 7.69
C GLN A 55 -3.81 -4.80 7.39
N ASP A 56 -4.35 -3.61 7.69
CA ASP A 56 -5.73 -3.24 7.32
C ASP A 56 -5.93 -3.29 5.80
N MET A 57 -5.01 -2.72 5.02
CA MET A 57 -5.03 -2.80 3.54
C MET A 57 -5.03 -4.24 3.05
N TYR A 58 -4.21 -5.11 3.65
CA TYR A 58 -4.12 -6.51 3.27
C TYR A 58 -5.44 -7.26 3.58
N GLU A 59 -6.03 -7.02 4.75
CA GLU A 59 -7.32 -7.60 5.12
C GLU A 59 -8.45 -7.07 4.22
N GLN A 60 -8.43 -5.79 3.85
CA GLN A 60 -9.39 -5.19 2.93
C GLN A 60 -9.28 -5.82 1.53
N GLN A 61 -8.06 -5.97 1.00
CA GLN A 61 -7.80 -6.58 -0.31
C GLN A 61 -8.24 -8.04 -0.35
N PHE A 62 -8.05 -8.76 0.76
CA PHE A 62 -8.40 -10.18 0.84
C PHE A 62 -9.91 -10.39 1.01
N ASN A 63 -10.59 -9.52 1.79
CA ASN A 63 -12.02 -9.62 2.04
C ASN A 63 -12.88 -8.98 0.95
N GLN A 64 -12.36 -7.98 0.22
CA GLN A 64 -13.07 -7.34 -0.87
C GLN A 64 -12.60 -7.88 -2.22
N THR A 65 -13.53 -8.44 -2.98
CA THR A 65 -13.28 -8.82 -4.39
C THR A 65 -13.15 -7.58 -5.29
N GLU A 66 -13.61 -6.42 -4.81
CA GLU A 66 -13.68 -5.15 -5.53
C GLU A 66 -12.50 -4.24 -5.18
N SER A 67 -12.21 -3.29 -6.07
CA SER A 67 -11.19 -2.26 -5.84
C SER A 67 -11.53 -1.46 -4.57
N PHE A 68 -10.52 -1.11 -3.76
CA PHE A 68 -10.66 -0.13 -2.68
C PHE A 68 -11.35 1.15 -3.14
N THR A 69 -12.11 1.76 -2.23
CA THR A 69 -12.75 3.05 -2.48
C THR A 69 -11.71 4.17 -2.52
N ASN A 70 -11.94 5.19 -3.36
CA ASN A 70 -11.04 6.35 -3.46
C ASN A 70 -10.77 7.03 -2.12
N GLN A 71 -11.76 7.01 -1.22
CA GLN A 71 -11.64 7.60 0.11
C GLN A 71 -10.66 6.81 0.98
N GLN A 72 -10.65 5.48 0.90
CA GLN A 72 -9.67 4.63 1.59
C GLN A 72 -8.27 4.86 1.01
N ILE A 73 -8.14 4.85 -0.31
CA ILE A 73 -6.87 5.08 -1.01
C ILE A 73 -6.27 6.44 -0.64
N GLN A 74 -7.08 7.51 -0.62
CA GLN A 74 -6.61 8.83 -0.22
C GLN A 74 -6.12 8.87 1.22
N SER A 75 -6.90 8.34 2.18
CA SER A 75 -6.47 8.30 3.58
C SER A 75 -5.17 7.52 3.76
N TRP A 76 -4.97 6.49 2.96
CA TRP A 76 -3.73 5.73 2.96
C TRP A 76 -2.54 6.48 2.37
N ILE A 77 -2.73 7.18 1.25
CA ILE A 77 -1.68 8.01 0.64
C ILE A 77 -1.24 9.10 1.62
N GLU A 78 -2.20 9.84 2.19
CA GLU A 78 -1.91 10.91 3.17
C GLU A 78 -1.12 10.36 4.37
N PHE A 79 -1.50 9.18 4.87
CA PHE A 79 -0.81 8.56 5.99
C PHE A 79 0.62 8.12 5.64
N ILE A 80 0.82 7.50 4.47
CA ILE A 80 2.17 7.07 4.04
C ILE A 80 3.05 8.30 3.79
N GLU A 81 2.52 9.37 3.21
CA GLU A 81 3.24 10.64 3.06
C GLU A 81 3.67 11.16 4.44
N GLU A 82 2.75 11.30 5.39
CA GLU A 82 3.04 11.81 6.74
C GLU A 82 4.13 11.00 7.48
N GLU A 83 4.07 9.67 7.40
CA GLU A 83 5.06 8.78 8.02
C GLU A 83 6.40 8.72 7.27
N SER A 84 6.42 8.98 5.96
CA SER A 84 7.65 8.98 5.16
C SER A 84 8.51 10.24 5.35
N PHE A 85 7.90 11.33 5.83
CA PHE A 85 8.55 12.63 6.07
C PHE A 85 8.85 12.93 7.55
N SER A 86 8.56 12.00 8.47
CA SER A 86 8.86 12.13 9.92
C SER A 86 10.10 11.35 10.34
#